data_AF-A0A100WSP0-F1
#
_entry.id   AF-A0A100WSP0-F1
#
_cell.length_a   1.000
_cell.length_b   1.000
_cell.length_c   1.000
_cell.angle_alpha   90.00
_cell.angle_beta   90.00
_cell.angle_gamma   90.00
#
_symmetry.space_group_name_H-M   'P 1'
#
loop_
_entity.id
_entity.type
_entity.pdbx_description
1 polymer ?
#
loop_
_entity_poly.entity_id
_entity_poly.type
_entity_poly.pdbx_seq_one_letter_code
_entity_poly.pdbx_strand_id
1 'polypeptide(L)' 'MTDPAVSLASVGDAVRGARRERGWSQTQLGEEAGVSRPTIARIERGDDVSVATLAKVTAAVGLTVKIEAAQ' A
#
# COMPACT_ATOMS: atom_id res chain seq x y z
N MET A 1 -9.15 22.58 11.83
CA MET A 1 -8.12 21.55 11.62
C MET A 1 -8.78 20.38 10.94
N THR A 2 -8.81 20.38 9.61
CA THR A 2 -9.24 19.22 8.84
C THR A 2 -8.33 18.05 9.19
N ASP A 3 -8.91 16.91 9.56
CA ASP A 3 -8.21 15.63 9.57
C ASP A 3 -7.31 15.56 8.33
N PRO A 4 -6.07 15.05 8.42
CA PRO A 4 -5.34 14.67 7.22
C PRO A 4 -6.17 13.57 6.57
N ALA A 5 -7.01 13.97 5.61
CA ALA A 5 -7.95 13.08 4.94
C ALA A 5 -7.17 11.87 4.47
N VAL A 6 -7.49 10.70 5.02
CA VAL A 6 -6.92 9.42 4.60
C VAL A 6 -7.03 9.36 3.09
N SER A 7 -5.88 9.42 2.43
CA SER A 7 -5.78 9.47 0.97
C SER A 7 -5.02 8.25 0.48
N LEU A 8 -5.32 7.80 -0.74
CA LEU A 8 -4.55 6.74 -1.37
C LEU A 8 -3.05 7.08 -1.46
N ALA A 9 -2.71 8.37 -1.60
CA ALA A 9 -1.32 8.85 -1.54
C ALA A 9 -0.66 8.52 -0.19
N SER A 10 -1.33 8.84 0.93
CA SER A 10 -0.79 8.53 2.27
C SER A 10 -0.65 7.02 2.52
N VAL A 11 -1.55 6.21 1.97
CA VAL A 11 -1.45 4.75 2.02
C VAL A 11 -0.27 4.25 1.17
N GLY A 12 -0.09 4.83 -0.02
CA GLY A 12 1.04 4.54 -0.91
C GLY A 12 2.39 4.84 -0.26
N ASP A 13 2.50 5.93 0.49
CA ASP A 13 3.70 6.28 1.24
C ASP A 13 3.97 5.30 2.38
N ALA A 14 2.94 4.85 3.10
CA ALA A 14 3.09 3.81 4.14
C ALA A 14 3.62 2.49 3.54
N VAL A 15 3.07 2.05 2.41
CA VAL A 15 3.55 0.86 1.69
C VAL A 15 5.01 1.03 1.23
N ARG A 16 5.35 2.19 0.65
CA ARG A 16 6.71 2.51 0.21
C ARG A 16 7.70 2.50 1.37
N GLY A 17 7.33 3.08 2.50
CA GLY A 17 8.13 3.11 3.73
C GLY A 17 8.45 1.71 4.21
N ALA A 18 7.41 0.90 4.47
CA ALA A 18 7.56 -0.47 4.95
C ALA A 18 8.37 -1.36 3.97
N ARG A 19 8.19 -1.17 2.65
CA ARG A 19 9.02 -1.85 1.65
C ARG A 19 10.50 -1.47 1.76
N ARG A 20 10.81 -0.19 1.91
CA ARG A 20 12.19 0.31 2.00
C ARG A 20 12.88 -0.11 3.29
N GLU A 21 12.17 -0.15 4.41
CA GLU A 21 12.69 -0.66 5.69
C GLU A 21 13.14 -2.13 5.59
N ARG A 22 12.50 -2.91 4.72
CA ARG A 22 12.89 -4.30 4.41
C ARG A 22 14.01 -4.41 3.36
N GLY A 23 14.47 -3.29 2.79
CA GLY A 23 15.44 -3.29 1.70
C GLY A 23 14.92 -3.84 0.38
N TRP A 24 13.60 -3.92 0.20
CA TRP A 24 13.00 -4.51 -1.00
C TRP A 24 12.84 -3.52 -2.14
N SER A 25 13.07 -3.97 -3.36
CA SER A 25 12.65 -3.31 -4.60
C SER A 25 11.13 -3.47 -4.82
N GLN A 26 10.55 -2.65 -5.70
CA GLN A 26 9.13 -2.79 -6.08
C GLN A 26 8.84 -4.16 -6.73
N THR A 27 9.81 -4.75 -7.41
CA THR A 27 9.67 -6.09 -8.01
C THR A 27 9.57 -7.15 -6.92
N GLN A 28 10.45 -7.11 -5.92
CA GLN A 28 10.44 -8.05 -4.79
C GLN A 28 9.13 -7.95 -3.99
N LEU A 29 8.61 -6.74 -3.75
CA LEU A 29 7.28 -6.61 -3.13
C LEU A 29 6.17 -7.16 -4.03
N GLY A 30 6.28 -6.97 -5.35
CA GLY A 30 5.33 -7.54 -6.30
C GLY A 30 5.31 -9.06 -6.22
N GLU A 31 6.48 -9.69 -6.21
CA GLU A 31 6.64 -11.14 -6.07
C GLU A 31 6.04 -11.65 -4.75
N GLU A 32 6.39 -11.03 -3.62
CA GLU A 32 5.87 -11.40 -2.30
C GLU A 32 4.35 -11.25 -2.21
N ALA A 33 3.79 -10.19 -2.79
CA ALA A 33 2.35 -9.92 -2.77
C ALA A 33 1.57 -10.65 -3.88
N GLY A 34 2.24 -11.35 -4.79
CA GLY A 34 1.63 -11.99 -5.95
C GLY A 34 0.98 -11.00 -6.93
N VAL A 35 1.62 -9.84 -7.16
CA VAL A 35 1.17 -8.80 -8.10
C VAL A 35 2.33 -8.27 -8.96
N SER A 36 2.01 -7.59 -10.06
CA SER A 36 3.05 -7.06 -10.94
C SER A 36 3.76 -5.83 -10.34
N ARG A 37 5.05 -5.62 -10.67
CA ARG A 37 5.79 -4.39 -10.29
C ARG A 37 5.04 -3.09 -10.66
N PRO A 38 4.42 -2.93 -11.85
CA PRO A 38 3.61 -1.75 -12.15
C PRO A 38 2.44 -1.54 -11.19
N THR A 39 1.85 -2.62 -10.66
CA THR A 39 0.79 -2.52 -9.64
C THR A 39 1.34 -1.94 -8.34
N ILE A 40 2.53 -2.36 -7.91
CA ILE A 40 3.22 -1.75 -6.77
C ILE A 40 3.50 -0.26 -7.03
N ALA A 41 3.98 0.09 -8.22
CA ALA A 41 4.25 1.48 -8.56
C ALA A 41 3.00 2.36 -8.54
N ARG A 42 1.84 1.84 -8.96
CA ARG A 42 0.54 2.54 -8.86
C ARG A 42 0.13 2.76 -7.40
N ILE A 43 0.22 1.72 -6.57
CA ILE A 43 -0.08 1.83 -5.12
C ILE A 43 0.78 2.89 -4.47
N GLU A 44 2.10 2.86 -4.68
CA GLU A 44 3.02 3.82 -4.08
C GLU A 44 2.85 5.26 -4.60
N ARG A 45 2.21 5.45 -5.76
CA ARG A 45 1.85 6.77 -6.28
C ARG A 45 0.52 7.27 -5.70
N GLY A 46 -0.25 6.39 -5.07
CA GLY A 46 -1.61 6.68 -4.61
C GLY A 46 -2.66 6.58 -5.72
N ASP A 47 -2.38 5.85 -6.80
CA ASP A 47 -3.35 5.61 -7.86
C ASP A 47 -4.42 4.61 -7.41
N ASP A 48 -5.58 4.66 -8.06
CA ASP A 48 -6.68 3.73 -7.80
C ASP A 48 -6.29 2.27 -8.03
N VAL A 49 -6.55 1.45 -7.01
CA VAL A 49 -6.42 -0.01 -7.02
C VAL A 49 -7.60 -0.63 -6.30
N SER A 50 -7.87 -1.92 -6.57
CA SER A 50 -8.87 -2.63 -5.81
C SER A 50 -8.45 -2.78 -4.34
N VAL A 51 -9.42 -2.78 -3.43
CA VAL A 51 -9.18 -3.06 -2.00
C VAL A 51 -8.50 -4.42 -1.81
N ALA A 52 -8.85 -5.43 -2.62
CA ALA A 52 -8.22 -6.75 -2.58
C ALA A 52 -6.72 -6.69 -2.93
N THR A 53 -6.36 -5.91 -3.96
CA THR A 53 -4.95 -5.68 -4.32
C THR A 53 -4.20 -4.96 -3.20
N LEU A 54 -4.81 -3.91 -2.64
CA LEU A 54 -4.22 -3.17 -1.54
C LEU A 54 -4.00 -4.05 -0.30
N ALA A 55 -4.97 -4.90 0.05
CA ALA A 55 -4.88 -5.84 1.15
C ALA A 55 -3.72 -6.85 0.97
N LYS A 56 -3.56 -7.41 -0.24
CA LYS A 56 -2.43 -8.31 -0.55
C LYS A 56 -1.08 -7.63 -0.34
N VAL A 57 -0.93 -6.42 -0.89
CA VAL A 57 0.34 -5.68 -0.85
C VAL A 57 0.68 -5.19 0.56
N THR A 58 -0.30 -4.68 1.29
CA THR A 58 -0.12 -4.26 2.69
C THR A 58 0.25 -5.45 3.58
N ALA A 59 -0.42 -6.59 3.43
CA ALA A 59 -0.07 -7.81 4.16
C ALA A 59 1.37 -8.27 3.88
N ALA A 60 1.82 -8.23 2.62
CA ALA A 60 3.18 -8.60 2.24
C ALA A 60 4.25 -7.74 2.94
N VAL A 61 3.98 -6.46 3.21
CA VAL A 61 4.88 -5.58 3.99
C VAL A 61 4.59 -5.55 5.49
N GLY A 62 3.66 -6.36 5.99
CA GLY A 62 3.33 -6.44 7.42
C GLY A 62 2.43 -5.31 7.93
N LEU A 63 1.71 -4.63 7.02
CA LEU A 63 0.71 -3.62 7.33
C LEU A 63 -0.70 -4.23 7.28
N THR A 64 -1.65 -3.62 7.98
CA THR A 64 -3.06 -4.03 7.97
C THR A 64 -3.97 -2.87 7.58
N VAL A 65 -4.95 -3.13 6.72
CA VAL A 65 -6.04 -2.17 6.41
C VAL A 65 -7.20 -2.43 7.36
N LYS A 66 -7.72 -1.38 8.00
CA LYS A 66 -8.92 -1.44 8.86
C LYS A 66 -10.01 -0.54 8.28
N ILE A 67 -11.25 -1.00 8.34
CA ILE A 67 -12.43 -0.23 7.99
C ILE A 67 -13.21 -0.03 9.28
N GLU A 68 -13.46 1.23 9.62
CA GLU A 68 -14.16 1.63 10.84
C GLU A 68 -15.39 2.44 10.46
N ALA A 69 -16.47 2.30 11.23
CA ALA A 69 -17.67 3.10 11.02
C ALA A 69 -17.35 4.57 11.34
N ALA A 70 -17.73 5.48 10.46
CA ALA A 70 -17.72 6.90 10.78
C ALA A 70 -18.69 7.12 11.96
N GLN A 71 -18.19 7.69 13.05
CA GLN A 71 -19.00 8.09 14.21
C GLN A 71 -19.85 9.30 13.87
#